data_AF-A0A920CQR7-F1
#
_entry.id   AF-A0A920CQR7-F1
#
_cell.length_a   1.000
_cell.length_b   1.000
_cell.length_c   1.000
_cell.angle_alpha   90.00
_cell.angle_beta   90.00
_cell.angle_gamma   90.00
#
_symmetry.space_group_name_H-M   'P 1'
#
loop_
_entity.id
_entity.type
_entity.pdbx_description
1 polymer ?
#
loop_
_entity_poly.entity_id
_entity_poly.type
_entity_poly.pdbx_seq_one_letter_code
_entity_poly.pdbx_strand_id
1 'polypeptide(L)'
;MLGSLFIKKYPELVQAYIGVGQVVNMRDNERVGYEKVLETAKKAGNDHHYQALLRLEPYPTPAFGDEMIRKLKQVRKFQRKYKLSAGPTPELVMNALCSPFYTLKDTRYFFISGAADGRQDHIWKYLMESYDLSTIGTDYKIPVFYIHGDRDWQTPYPLAQEFFLSIQAPLKLFYFIPDAGHIPMLEQKTKFNEALFDIFKRTNDMI
;
A
#
# COMPACT_ATOMS: atom_id res chain seq x y z
N MET A 1 -0.96 -3.18 -7.51
CA MET A 1 0.19 -3.67 -8.31
C MET A 1 -0.23 -4.69 -9.37
N LEU A 2 -0.55 -5.94 -9.02
CA LEU A 2 -0.87 -6.97 -10.02
C LEU A 2 -2.09 -6.58 -10.88
N GLY A 3 -3.15 -6.07 -10.24
CA GLY A 3 -4.35 -5.61 -10.94
C GLY A 3 -4.06 -4.49 -11.95
N SER A 4 -3.22 -3.50 -11.59
CA SER A 4 -2.83 -2.44 -12.51
C SER A 4 -1.99 -2.93 -13.70
N LEU A 5 -1.21 -4.01 -13.54
CA LEU A 5 -0.52 -4.65 -14.67
C LEU A 5 -1.49 -5.46 -15.54
N PHE A 6 -2.41 -6.18 -14.91
CA PHE A 6 -3.39 -7.02 -15.60
C PHE A 6 -4.27 -6.21 -16.54
N ILE A 7 -4.85 -5.10 -16.06
CA ILE A 7 -5.74 -4.25 -16.88
C ILE A 7 -5.03 -3.56 -18.05
N LYS A 8 -3.71 -3.36 -17.93
CA LYS A 8 -2.91 -2.79 -19.03
C LYS A 8 -2.73 -3.82 -20.14
N LYS A 9 -2.69 -5.10 -19.80
CA LYS A 9 -2.49 -6.20 -20.73
C LYS A 9 -3.80 -6.76 -21.30
N TYR A 10 -4.87 -6.78 -20.49
CA TYR A 10 -6.16 -7.37 -20.83
C TYR A 10 -7.32 -6.43 -20.47
N PRO A 11 -7.38 -5.21 -21.02
CA PRO A 11 -8.44 -4.26 -20.72
C PRO A 11 -9.85 -4.78 -21.07
N GLU A 12 -9.98 -5.63 -22.08
CA GLU A 12 -11.23 -6.24 -22.52
C GLU A 12 -11.86 -7.20 -21.51
N LEU A 13 -11.09 -7.69 -20.53
CA LEU A 13 -11.55 -8.63 -19.51
C LEU A 13 -12.05 -7.93 -18.23
N VAL A 14 -11.95 -6.60 -18.15
CA VAL A 14 -12.20 -5.86 -16.93
C VAL A 14 -13.08 -4.65 -17.21
N GLN A 15 -14.22 -4.57 -16.54
CA GLN A 15 -15.15 -3.45 -16.70
C GLN A 15 -14.63 -2.16 -16.06
N ALA A 16 -13.96 -2.23 -14.90
CA ALA A 16 -13.34 -1.11 -14.22
C ALA A 16 -12.23 -1.57 -13.27
N TYR A 17 -11.25 -0.70 -13.02
CA TYR A 17 -10.19 -0.96 -12.04
C TYR A 17 -10.39 -0.14 -10.77
N ILE A 18 -10.32 -0.79 -9.61
CA ILE A 18 -10.29 -0.13 -8.30
C ILE A 18 -8.96 -0.44 -7.61
N GLY A 19 -8.07 0.56 -7.54
CA GLY A 19 -6.80 0.49 -6.81
C GLY A 19 -6.97 0.95 -5.37
N VAL A 20 -6.95 0.03 -4.41
CA VAL A 20 -6.93 0.35 -2.98
C VAL A 20 -5.49 0.31 -2.47
N GLY A 21 -4.99 1.40 -1.87
CA GLY A 21 -3.58 1.45 -1.42
C GLY A 21 -2.59 1.24 -2.57
N GLN A 22 -2.86 1.86 -3.73
CA GLN A 22 -2.09 1.65 -4.94
C GLN A 22 -0.61 2.05 -4.77
N VAL A 23 0.29 1.08 -4.95
CA VAL A 23 1.73 1.31 -5.11
C VAL A 23 2.05 1.70 -6.56
N VAL A 24 2.78 2.81 -6.72
CA VAL A 24 3.27 3.33 -8.01
C VAL A 24 4.71 2.88 -8.24
N ASN A 25 5.63 3.28 -7.36
CA ASN A 25 7.03 2.89 -7.38
C ASN A 25 7.42 2.45 -5.95
N MET A 26 7.89 1.21 -5.79
CA MET A 26 8.15 0.68 -4.44
C MET A 26 9.34 1.36 -3.76
N ARG A 27 10.35 1.78 -4.54
CA ARG A 27 11.52 2.46 -3.99
C ARG A 27 11.13 3.82 -3.42
N ASP A 28 10.34 4.59 -4.16
CA ASP A 28 9.80 5.87 -3.67
C ASP A 28 8.81 5.68 -2.53
N ASN A 29 8.01 4.60 -2.56
CA ASN A 29 7.12 4.22 -1.47
C ASN A 29 7.88 4.10 -0.14
N GLU A 30 9.01 3.37 -0.14
CA GLU A 30 9.86 3.24 1.04
C GLU A 30 10.56 4.53 1.43
N ARG A 31 11.04 5.32 0.45
CA ARG A 31 11.69 6.61 0.70
C ARG A 31 10.74 7.60 1.37
N VAL A 32 9.57 7.84 0.78
CA VAL A 32 8.57 8.78 1.33
C VAL A 32 8.02 8.29 2.67
N GLY A 33 7.79 6.98 2.80
CA GLY A 33 7.37 6.38 4.08
C GLY A 33 8.42 6.54 5.19
N TYR A 34 9.72 6.49 4.84
CA TYR A 34 10.83 6.74 5.76
C TYR A 34 10.93 8.22 6.16
N GLU A 35 10.89 9.12 5.18
CA GLU A 35 10.89 10.57 5.41
C GLU A 35 9.76 10.96 6.37
N LYS A 36 8.56 10.36 6.18
CA LYS A 36 7.42 10.61 7.05
C LYS A 36 7.64 10.18 8.49
N VAL A 37 8.18 8.98 8.72
CA VAL A 37 8.41 8.51 10.10
C VAL A 37 9.53 9.30 10.77
N LEU A 38 10.55 9.72 10.02
CA LEU A 38 11.62 10.60 10.49
C LEU A 38 11.06 11.97 10.91
N GLU A 39 10.25 12.60 10.07
CA GLU A 39 9.53 13.84 10.35
C GLU A 39 8.66 13.71 11.61
N THR A 40 7.91 12.62 11.71
CA THR A 40 6.99 12.36 12.83
C THR A 40 7.75 12.17 14.14
N ALA A 41 8.89 11.47 14.13
CA ALA A 41 9.74 11.31 15.30
C ALA A 41 10.31 12.64 15.79
N LYS A 42 10.75 13.49 14.86
CA LYS A 42 11.24 14.84 15.16
C LYS A 42 10.15 15.73 15.74
N LYS A 43 8.96 15.75 15.13
CA LYS A 43 7.80 16.51 15.61
C LYS A 43 7.32 16.06 16.99
N ALA A 44 7.48 14.77 17.31
CA ALA A 44 7.16 14.23 18.64
C ALA A 44 8.23 14.55 19.72
N GLY A 45 9.32 15.25 19.38
CA GLY A 45 10.43 15.53 20.30
C GLY A 45 11.17 14.28 20.78
N ASN A 46 11.06 13.15 20.05
CA ASN A 46 11.68 11.89 20.46
C ASN A 46 13.06 11.74 19.80
N ASP A 47 14.06 12.41 20.39
CA ASP A 47 15.43 12.43 19.88
C ASP A 47 16.03 11.03 19.75
N HIS A 48 15.73 10.12 20.68
CA HIS A 48 16.20 8.74 20.60
C HIS A 48 15.70 8.03 19.34
N HIS A 49 14.41 8.14 19.00
CA HIS A 49 13.88 7.56 17.76
C HIS A 49 14.41 8.27 16.52
N TYR A 50 14.48 9.61 16.55
CA TYR A 50 14.99 10.40 15.44
C TYR A 50 16.43 10.00 15.08
N GLN A 51 17.31 9.95 16.08
CA GLN A 51 18.70 9.51 15.90
C GLN A 51 18.80 8.04 15.47
N ALA A 52 17.91 7.17 15.97
CA ALA A 52 17.86 5.79 15.51
C ALA A 52 17.46 5.65 14.04
N LEU A 53 16.52 6.48 13.56
CA LEU A 53 16.11 6.53 12.16
C LEU A 53 17.21 7.10 11.26
N LEU A 54 17.91 8.16 11.68
CA LEU A 54 19.04 8.73 10.93
C LEU A 54 20.17 7.71 10.72
N ARG A 55 20.44 6.86 11.71
CA ARG A 55 21.43 5.77 11.57
C ARG A 55 21.06 4.70 10.52
N LEU A 56 19.84 4.73 9.99
CA LEU A 56 19.42 3.83 8.91
C LEU A 56 19.76 4.39 7.52
N GLU A 57 20.23 5.63 7.40
CA GLU A 57 20.64 6.19 6.12
C GLU A 57 21.88 5.46 5.56
N PRO A 58 22.01 5.32 4.23
CA PRO A 58 20.98 5.62 3.24
C PRO A 58 19.81 4.61 3.32
N TYR A 59 18.59 5.11 3.15
CA TYR A 59 17.37 4.30 3.05
C TYR A 59 16.41 4.89 1.99
N PRO A 60 15.90 4.10 1.03
CA PRO A 60 16.26 2.71 0.77
C PRO A 60 17.73 2.55 0.38
N THR A 61 18.31 1.37 0.60
CA THR A 61 19.68 1.06 0.16
C THR A 61 19.77 1.08 -1.38
N PRO A 62 20.96 1.28 -1.98
CA PRO A 62 21.11 1.29 -3.45
C PRO A 62 20.63 -0.01 -4.11
N ALA A 63 20.93 -1.16 -3.52
CA ALA A 63 20.49 -2.48 -3.98
C ALA A 63 19.65 -3.20 -2.91
N PHE A 64 18.77 -4.09 -3.34
CA PHE A 64 18.03 -4.99 -2.45
C PHE A 64 18.92 -6.15 -1.99
N GLY A 65 18.86 -6.45 -0.70
CA GLY A 65 19.59 -7.53 -0.05
C GLY A 65 19.41 -7.48 1.48
N ASP A 66 20.22 -8.24 2.21
CA ASP A 66 20.07 -8.40 3.66
C ASP A 66 20.10 -7.07 4.44
N GLU A 67 20.92 -6.11 4.01
CA GLU A 67 20.93 -4.78 4.63
C GLU A 67 19.60 -4.05 4.46
N MET A 68 19.04 -4.06 3.24
CA MET A 68 17.72 -3.47 2.98
C MET A 68 16.65 -4.11 3.85
N ILE A 69 16.65 -5.44 3.95
CA ILE A 69 15.69 -6.19 4.76
C ILE A 69 15.82 -5.82 6.25
N ARG A 70 17.04 -5.75 6.79
CA ARG A 70 17.28 -5.33 8.17
C ARG A 70 16.82 -3.90 8.43
N LYS A 71 17.13 -2.95 7.54
CA LYS A 71 16.69 -1.56 7.65
C LYS A 71 15.17 -1.44 7.53
N LEU A 72 14.55 -2.13 6.57
CA LEU A 72 13.10 -2.19 6.38
C LEU A 72 12.38 -2.65 7.65
N LYS A 73 12.85 -3.73 8.29
CA LYS A 73 12.29 -4.22 9.57
C LYS A 73 12.36 -3.15 10.68
N GLN A 74 13.45 -2.40 10.76
CA GLN A 74 13.60 -1.31 11.72
C GLN A 74 12.69 -0.12 11.41
N VAL A 75 12.62 0.33 10.15
CA VAL A 75 11.72 1.41 9.71
C VAL A 75 10.26 1.05 10.00
N ARG A 76 9.84 -0.17 9.65
CA ARG A 76 8.48 -0.68 9.91
C ARG A 76 8.13 -0.71 11.40
N LYS A 77 9.09 -0.99 12.28
CA LYS A 77 8.89 -0.91 13.74
C LYS A 77 8.53 0.51 14.17
N PHE A 78 9.23 1.53 13.66
CA PHE A 78 8.92 2.92 13.96
C PHE A 78 7.60 3.36 13.32
N GLN A 79 7.34 3.00 12.06
CA GLN A 79 6.07 3.33 11.39
C GLN A 79 4.86 2.79 12.16
N ARG A 80 4.92 1.54 12.65
CA ARG A 80 3.88 0.99 13.53
C ARG A 80 3.73 1.77 14.83
N LYS A 81 4.84 2.12 15.48
CA LYS A 81 4.85 2.89 16.74
C LYS A 81 4.17 4.26 16.57
N TYR A 82 4.33 4.89 15.41
CA TYR A 82 3.74 6.17 15.07
C TYR A 82 2.40 6.06 14.33
N LYS A 83 1.80 4.86 14.24
CA LYS A 83 0.52 4.60 13.54
C LYS A 83 0.53 5.02 12.06
N LEU A 84 1.68 4.93 11.40
CA LEU A 84 1.88 5.27 9.97
C LEU A 84 1.76 4.05 9.04
N SER A 85 1.62 2.85 9.59
CA SER A 85 1.43 1.61 8.83
C SER A 85 0.35 0.76 9.45
N ALA A 86 -0.35 -0.03 8.64
CA ALA A 86 -1.32 -1.00 9.16
C ALA A 86 -0.66 -1.94 10.17
N GLY A 87 -1.37 -2.15 11.28
CA GLY A 87 -1.05 -3.14 12.28
C GLY A 87 -2.18 -4.16 12.38
N PRO A 88 -1.94 -5.31 13.05
CA PRO A 88 -3.03 -6.20 13.41
C PRO A 88 -4.01 -5.45 14.32
N THR A 89 -5.27 -5.31 13.88
CA THR A 89 -6.33 -4.79 14.74
C THR A 89 -6.96 -5.95 15.52
N PRO A 90 -7.51 -5.71 16.73
CA PRO A 90 -8.25 -6.75 17.46
C PRO A 90 -9.40 -7.33 16.62
N GLU A 91 -10.04 -6.49 15.81
CA GLU A 91 -11.07 -6.91 14.87
C GLU A 91 -10.53 -7.84 13.79
N LEU A 92 -9.39 -7.55 13.18
CA LEU A 92 -8.78 -8.42 12.16
C LEU A 92 -8.42 -9.79 12.75
N VAL A 93 -7.90 -9.81 13.98
CA VAL A 93 -7.59 -11.05 14.70
C VAL A 93 -8.86 -11.84 15.00
N MET A 94 -9.90 -11.17 15.52
CA MET A 94 -11.19 -11.80 15.81
C MET A 94 -11.83 -12.38 14.53
N ASN A 95 -11.85 -11.61 13.45
CA ASN A 95 -12.38 -12.05 12.16
C ASN A 95 -11.61 -13.26 11.62
N ALA A 96 -10.29 -13.30 11.79
CA ALA A 96 -9.50 -14.47 11.39
C ALA A 96 -9.83 -15.72 12.23
N LEU A 97 -10.05 -15.57 13.54
CA LEU A 97 -10.39 -16.67 14.44
C LEU A 97 -11.82 -17.20 14.26
N CYS A 98 -12.77 -16.32 13.93
CA CYS A 98 -14.18 -16.67 13.73
C CYS A 98 -14.54 -16.94 12.26
N SER A 99 -13.58 -16.87 11.34
CA SER A 99 -13.84 -17.05 9.91
C SER A 99 -14.23 -18.50 9.60
N PRO A 100 -15.35 -18.73 8.88
CA PRO A 100 -15.70 -20.08 8.42
C PRO A 100 -14.76 -20.57 7.30
N PHE A 101 -13.94 -19.68 6.73
CA PHE A 101 -12.98 -19.98 5.66
C PHE A 101 -11.55 -20.16 6.17
N TYR A 102 -11.30 -19.95 7.46
CA TYR A 102 -9.97 -20.02 8.05
C TYR A 102 -9.94 -21.07 9.16
N THR A 103 -9.10 -22.09 9.01
CA THR A 103 -8.93 -23.12 10.02
C THR A 103 -7.70 -22.83 10.87
N LEU A 104 -7.65 -23.35 12.10
CA LEU A 104 -6.44 -23.26 12.93
C LEU A 104 -5.21 -23.89 12.24
N LYS A 105 -5.41 -24.85 11.32
CA LYS A 105 -4.31 -25.45 10.55
C LYS A 105 -3.70 -24.44 9.57
N ASP A 106 -4.45 -23.45 9.11
CA ASP A 106 -3.96 -22.43 8.17
C ASP A 106 -3.00 -21.45 8.85
N THR A 107 -3.08 -21.32 10.18
CA THR A 107 -2.16 -20.46 10.96
C THR A 107 -0.69 -20.83 10.77
N ARG A 108 -0.38 -22.11 10.47
CA ARG A 108 0.98 -22.55 10.16
C ARG A 108 1.57 -21.82 8.95
N TYR A 109 0.73 -21.44 7.98
CA TYR A 109 1.20 -20.71 6.81
C TYR A 109 1.60 -19.28 7.14
N PHE A 110 1.09 -18.66 8.21
CA PHE A 110 1.66 -17.39 8.67
C PHE A 110 3.11 -17.54 9.12
N PHE A 111 3.47 -18.67 9.73
CA PHE A 111 4.84 -18.97 10.13
C PHE A 111 5.72 -19.47 8.98
N ILE A 112 5.13 -20.08 7.94
CA ILE A 112 5.83 -20.65 6.77
C ILE A 112 5.86 -19.68 5.57
N SER A 113 5.04 -18.64 5.52
CA SER A 113 4.90 -17.72 4.35
C SER A 113 6.11 -16.82 4.07
N GLY A 114 7.17 -16.94 4.88
CA GLY A 114 8.49 -16.49 4.49
C GLY A 114 8.78 -15.00 4.63
N ALA A 115 8.02 -14.27 5.45
CA ALA A 115 8.43 -12.92 5.87
C ALA A 115 9.78 -12.90 6.63
N ALA A 116 10.27 -14.06 7.08
CA ALA A 116 11.48 -14.21 7.88
C ALA A 116 12.60 -15.04 7.24
N ASP A 117 12.38 -15.75 6.13
CA ASP A 117 13.31 -16.77 5.60
C ASP A 117 13.71 -16.58 4.11
N GLY A 118 13.47 -15.39 3.56
CA GLY A 118 13.96 -15.02 2.23
C GLY A 118 13.17 -15.60 1.06
N ARG A 119 12.12 -16.40 1.29
CA ARG A 119 11.31 -17.00 0.21
C ARG A 119 10.62 -15.99 -0.71
N GLN A 120 10.50 -14.74 -0.30
CA GLN A 120 9.94 -13.66 -1.12
C GLN A 120 11.00 -12.70 -1.68
N ASP A 121 12.29 -12.99 -1.53
CA ASP A 121 13.36 -12.06 -1.87
C ASP A 121 13.39 -11.72 -3.36
N HIS A 122 13.08 -12.65 -4.24
CA HIS A 122 12.99 -12.36 -5.68
C HIS A 122 11.86 -11.38 -6.01
N ILE A 123 10.70 -11.53 -5.35
CA ILE A 123 9.59 -10.59 -5.51
C ILE A 123 10.02 -9.23 -4.98
N TRP A 124 10.53 -9.16 -3.74
CA TRP A 124 10.98 -7.91 -3.15
C TRP A 124 12.09 -7.22 -3.95
N LYS A 125 13.04 -7.98 -4.49
CA LYS A 125 14.08 -7.46 -5.39
C LYS A 125 13.46 -6.81 -6.62
N TYR A 126 12.55 -7.51 -7.30
CA TYR A 126 11.82 -6.95 -8.44
C TYR A 126 11.05 -5.68 -8.06
N LEU A 127 10.33 -5.70 -6.93
CA LEU A 127 9.59 -4.55 -6.44
C LEU A 127 10.51 -3.35 -6.22
N MET A 128 11.62 -3.55 -5.49
CA MET A 128 12.52 -2.48 -5.06
C MET A 128 13.44 -1.95 -6.17
N GLU A 129 13.80 -2.78 -7.13
CA GLU A 129 14.82 -2.46 -8.15
C GLU A 129 14.24 -2.24 -9.55
N SER A 130 13.03 -2.71 -9.84
CA SER A 130 12.52 -2.72 -11.22
C SER A 130 11.07 -2.29 -11.37
N TYR A 131 10.24 -2.38 -10.32
CA TYR A 131 8.84 -2.03 -10.44
C TYR A 131 8.61 -0.52 -10.36
N ASP A 132 8.14 0.04 -11.48
CA ASP A 132 7.63 1.40 -11.55
C ASP A 132 6.42 1.43 -12.50
N LEU A 133 5.24 1.67 -11.94
CA LEU A 133 3.99 1.73 -12.69
C LEU A 133 3.97 2.87 -13.71
N SER A 134 4.71 3.96 -13.47
CA SER A 134 4.77 5.09 -14.39
C SER A 134 5.42 4.74 -15.72
N THR A 135 6.39 3.81 -15.71
CA THR A 135 7.07 3.32 -16.92
C THR A 135 6.17 2.48 -17.83
N ILE A 136 5.04 2.00 -17.30
CA ILE A 136 4.07 1.14 -17.98
C ILE A 136 3.01 1.99 -18.73
N GLY A 137 3.07 3.31 -18.54
CA GLY A 137 2.25 4.30 -19.22
C GLY A 137 0.91 4.57 -18.53
N THR A 138 0.43 5.79 -18.72
CA THR A 138 -0.71 6.35 -17.97
C THR A 138 -2.02 6.32 -18.73
N ASP A 139 -2.04 5.81 -19.96
CA ASP A 139 -3.26 5.60 -20.76
C ASP A 139 -3.94 4.26 -20.37
N TYR A 140 -5.23 4.32 -20.03
CA TYR A 140 -6.06 3.18 -19.66
C TYR A 140 -7.31 3.15 -20.53
N LYS A 141 -7.66 1.96 -21.03
CA LYS A 141 -8.83 1.75 -21.89
C LYS A 141 -10.14 1.54 -21.14
N ILE A 142 -10.07 1.51 -19.81
CA ILE A 142 -11.20 1.23 -18.91
C ILE A 142 -11.28 2.30 -17.83
N PRO A 143 -12.44 2.47 -17.15
CA PRO A 143 -12.55 3.29 -15.95
C PRO A 143 -11.53 2.92 -14.86
N VAL A 144 -10.94 3.93 -14.22
CA VAL A 144 -9.89 3.77 -13.20
C VAL A 144 -10.24 4.56 -11.94
N PHE A 145 -10.35 3.88 -10.81
CA PHE A 145 -10.69 4.48 -9.53
C PHE A 145 -9.63 4.12 -8.49
N TYR A 146 -9.13 5.11 -7.74
CA TYR A 146 -8.26 4.84 -6.59
C TYR A 146 -9.01 5.13 -5.30
N ILE A 147 -8.81 4.29 -4.28
CA ILE A 147 -9.32 4.52 -2.92
C ILE A 147 -8.13 4.50 -1.98
N HIS A 148 -7.91 5.59 -1.27
CA HIS A 148 -6.83 5.73 -0.29
C HIS A 148 -7.35 6.32 1.01
N GLY A 149 -6.76 5.90 2.11
CA GLY A 149 -6.90 6.63 3.37
C GLY A 149 -6.13 7.95 3.33
N ASP A 150 -6.68 9.01 3.92
CA ASP A 150 -6.05 10.34 3.99
C ASP A 150 -4.76 10.40 4.83
N ARG A 151 -4.48 9.32 5.56
CA ARG A 151 -3.24 9.11 6.32
C ARG A 151 -2.56 7.78 5.98
N ASP A 152 -2.78 7.23 4.80
CA ASP A 152 -2.02 6.07 4.33
C ASP A 152 -0.56 6.49 4.01
N TRP A 153 0.35 6.11 4.91
CA TRP A 153 1.80 6.29 4.76
C TRP A 153 2.54 4.96 4.59
N GLN A 154 1.81 3.84 4.55
CA GLN A 154 2.38 2.53 4.19
C GLN A 154 2.46 2.41 2.68
N THR A 155 1.41 2.86 2.00
CA THR A 155 1.45 3.18 0.57
C THR A 155 1.19 4.67 0.41
N PRO A 156 2.21 5.54 0.58
CA PRO A 156 2.03 6.97 0.70
C PRO A 156 1.06 7.53 -0.34
N TYR A 157 -0.11 7.95 0.12
CA TYR A 157 -1.16 8.46 -0.74
C TYR A 157 -0.68 9.61 -1.65
N PRO A 158 0.27 10.50 -1.28
CA PRO A 158 0.70 11.57 -2.18
C PRO A 158 1.31 11.03 -3.48
N LEU A 159 2.05 9.91 -3.42
CA LEU A 159 2.62 9.27 -4.61
C LEU A 159 1.54 8.72 -5.53
N ALA A 160 0.53 8.07 -4.95
CA ALA A 160 -0.61 7.55 -5.71
C ALA A 160 -1.44 8.68 -6.32
N GLN A 161 -1.64 9.77 -5.58
CA GLN A 161 -2.39 10.95 -6.04
C GLN A 161 -1.66 11.64 -7.20
N GLU A 162 -0.35 11.88 -7.05
CA GLU A 162 0.48 12.49 -8.10
C GLU A 162 0.44 11.65 -9.39
N PHE A 163 0.64 10.34 -9.27
CA PHE A 163 0.51 9.44 -10.42
C PHE A 163 -0.89 9.48 -11.04
N PHE A 164 -1.95 9.48 -10.22
CA PHE A 164 -3.33 9.48 -10.70
C PHE A 164 -3.69 10.72 -11.53
N LEU A 165 -3.08 11.87 -11.24
CA LEU A 165 -3.28 13.08 -12.04
C LEU A 165 -2.86 12.86 -13.50
N SER A 166 -1.78 12.09 -13.73
CA SER A 166 -1.26 11.77 -15.06
C SER A 166 -2.08 10.73 -15.85
N ILE A 167 -2.98 10.00 -15.18
CA ILE A 167 -3.80 8.93 -15.79
C ILE A 167 -4.78 9.49 -16.83
N GLN A 168 -4.87 8.85 -17.98
CA GLN A 168 -5.93 9.07 -18.97
C GLN A 168 -6.81 7.83 -19.00
N ALA A 169 -8.11 8.00 -18.78
CA ALA A 169 -9.08 6.92 -18.76
C ALA A 169 -10.46 7.46 -19.14
N PRO A 170 -11.38 6.63 -19.67
CA PRO A 170 -12.75 7.03 -19.99
C PRO A 170 -13.50 7.67 -18.80
N LEU A 171 -13.19 7.21 -17.59
CA LEU A 171 -13.67 7.77 -16.34
C LEU A 171 -12.59 7.53 -15.28
N LYS A 172 -12.28 8.56 -14.48
CA LYS A 172 -11.37 8.40 -13.34
C LYS A 172 -11.77 9.25 -12.13
N LEU A 173 -11.85 8.63 -10.96
CA LEU A 173 -12.01 9.33 -9.66
C LEU A 173 -11.03 8.79 -8.61
N PHE A 174 -10.53 9.70 -7.78
CA PHE A 174 -9.70 9.37 -6.61
C PHE A 174 -10.50 9.66 -5.34
N TYR A 175 -10.74 8.63 -4.53
CA TYR A 175 -11.47 8.74 -3.26
C TYR A 175 -10.50 8.78 -2.10
N PHE A 176 -10.59 9.85 -1.31
CA PHE A 176 -9.99 9.92 0.02
C PHE A 176 -11.00 9.47 1.06
N ILE A 177 -10.59 8.48 1.85
CA ILE A 177 -11.35 8.02 3.01
C ILE A 177 -10.81 8.78 4.23
N PRO A 178 -11.62 9.68 4.83
CA PRO A 178 -11.17 10.52 5.93
C PRO A 178 -10.91 9.67 7.18
N ASP A 179 -9.94 10.06 7.99
CA ASP A 179 -9.57 9.36 9.22
C ASP A 179 -9.25 7.87 9.00
N ALA A 180 -8.59 7.53 7.88
CA ALA A 180 -8.21 6.17 7.52
C ALA A 180 -6.77 6.06 7.04
N GLY A 181 -6.07 5.01 7.48
CA GLY A 181 -4.74 4.63 7.00
C GLY A 181 -4.81 3.63 5.85
N HIS A 182 -3.91 2.65 5.90
CA HIS A 182 -3.68 1.68 4.81
C HIS A 182 -4.80 0.64 4.62
N ILE A 183 -5.67 0.46 5.62
CA ILE A 183 -6.78 -0.50 5.58
C ILE A 183 -8.13 0.23 5.68
N PRO A 184 -8.45 1.15 4.74
CA PRO A 184 -9.62 2.03 4.85
C PRO A 184 -10.95 1.26 4.90
N MET A 185 -10.99 0.07 4.28
CA MET A 185 -12.15 -0.82 4.31
C MET A 185 -12.47 -1.39 5.70
N LEU A 186 -11.50 -1.40 6.62
CA LEU A 186 -11.71 -1.82 8.01
C LEU A 186 -11.83 -0.63 8.95
N GLU A 187 -11.01 0.41 8.75
CA GLU A 187 -11.01 1.59 9.61
C GLU A 187 -12.26 2.45 9.43
N GLN A 188 -12.79 2.56 8.21
CA GLN A 188 -13.89 3.46 7.85
C GLN A 188 -14.88 2.78 6.90
N LYS A 189 -15.47 1.67 7.35
CA LYS A 189 -16.38 0.79 6.57
C LYS A 189 -17.48 1.56 5.83
N THR A 190 -18.17 2.47 6.52
CA THR A 190 -19.27 3.24 5.92
C THR A 190 -18.78 4.10 4.76
N LYS A 191 -17.69 4.86 4.96
CA LYS A 191 -17.12 5.72 3.92
C LYS A 191 -16.52 4.94 2.77
N PHE A 192 -15.89 3.81 3.06
CA PHE A 192 -15.39 2.91 2.02
C PHE A 192 -16.53 2.33 1.17
N ASN A 193 -17.64 1.90 1.80
CA ASN A 193 -18.81 1.41 1.08
C ASN A 193 -19.50 2.50 0.26
N GLU A 194 -19.62 3.72 0.79
CA GLU A 194 -20.12 4.88 0.03
C GLU A 194 -19.31 5.09 -1.26
N ALA A 195 -17.96 5.03 -1.17
CA ALA A 195 -17.10 5.13 -2.35
C ALA A 195 -17.33 3.98 -3.34
N LEU A 196 -17.47 2.74 -2.87
CA LEU A 196 -17.76 1.59 -3.73
C LEU A 196 -19.11 1.70 -4.44
N PHE A 197 -20.17 2.14 -3.74
CA PHE A 197 -21.49 2.32 -4.35
C PHE A 197 -21.50 3.43 -5.40
N ASP A 198 -20.78 4.53 -5.15
CA ASP A 198 -20.62 5.60 -6.14
C ASP A 198 -19.86 5.10 -7.38
N ILE A 199 -18.77 4.35 -7.20
CA ILE A 199 -18.03 3.71 -8.31
C ILE A 199 -18.95 2.77 -9.11
N PHE A 200 -19.68 1.90 -8.42
CA PHE A 200 -20.59 0.93 -9.06
C PHE A 200 -21.65 1.63 -9.90
N LYS A 201 -22.30 2.66 -9.34
CA LYS A 201 -23.30 3.46 -10.05
C LYS A 201 -22.71 4.09 -11.31
N ARG A 202 -21.58 4.79 -11.18
CA ARG A 202 -20.92 5.45 -12.32
C ARG A 202 -20.48 4.49 -13.41
N THR A 203 -20.02 3.31 -13.03
CA THR A 203 -19.56 2.30 -13.99
C THR A 203 -20.72 1.67 -14.74
N ASN A 204 -21.88 1.51 -14.09
CA ASN A 204 -23.10 1.01 -14.75
C ASN A 204 -23.73 2.06 -15.67
N ASP A 205 -23.69 3.34 -15.31
CA ASP A 205 -24.22 4.43 -16.15
C ASP A 205 -23.42 4.61 -17.47
N MET A 206 -22.29 3.90 -17.64
CA MET A 206 -21.47 3.89 -18.86
C MET A 206 -21.82 2.77 -19.86
N ILE A 207 -22.66 1.82 -19.47
CA ILE A 207 -23.12 0.69 -20.30
C ILE A 207 -24.51 1.02 -20.85
#